data_AF-A0A4S4K8L1-F1
#
_entry.id   AF-A0A4S4K8L1-F1
#
_cell.length_a   1.000
_cell.length_b   1.000
_cell.length_c   1.000
_cell.angle_alpha   90.00
_cell.angle_beta   90.00
_cell.angle_gamma   90.00
#
_symmetry.space_group_name_H-M   'P 1'
#
loop_
_entity.id
_entity.type
_entity.pdbx_description
1 polymer ?
#
loop_
_entity_poly.entity_id
_entity_poly.type
_entity_poly.pdbx_seq_one_letter_code
_entity_poly.pdbx_strand_id
1 'polypeptide(L)'
;MGPDKDCRACNIAGDPYGAAKFFHFTINAILETLLQVKVTKYQVKAEPGIFGKVAAYFGTVKAQGCGTLHLHMLIWLKDTPTPAELLELLKSDLFRDKMKTFIKANMRAYCPGLESAKLVKAIRSDQLWALHVPPHPDSLTYA
;
A
#
# COMPACT_ATOMS: atom_id res chain seq x y z
N MET A 1 11.41 11.49 -14.66
CA MET A 1 11.48 10.02 -14.53
C MET A 1 12.22 9.71 -13.24
N GLY A 2 11.72 8.78 -12.41
CA GLY A 2 12.38 8.37 -11.17
C GLY A 2 13.43 7.27 -11.43
N PRO A 3 14.22 6.90 -10.41
CA PRO A 3 15.21 5.82 -10.51
C PRO A 3 14.54 4.48 -10.84
N ASP A 4 15.22 3.65 -11.63
CA ASP A 4 14.78 2.28 -11.92
C ASP A 4 14.83 1.38 -10.67
N LYS A 5 14.40 0.13 -10.81
CA LYS A 5 14.25 -0.81 -9.69
C LYS A 5 15.58 -1.11 -9.00
N ASP A 6 16.64 -1.30 -9.76
CA ASP A 6 17.96 -1.66 -9.23
C ASP A 6 18.57 -0.46 -8.52
N CYS A 7 18.47 0.72 -9.13
CA CYS A 7 18.89 1.98 -8.50
C CYS A 7 18.14 2.24 -7.19
N ARG A 8 16.81 1.99 -7.13
CA ARG A 8 16.05 2.10 -5.87
C ARG A 8 16.54 1.11 -4.81
N ALA A 9 16.82 -0.13 -5.19
CA ALA A 9 17.33 -1.14 -4.27
C ALA A 9 18.72 -0.75 -3.72
N CYS A 10 19.63 -0.30 -4.59
CA CYS A 10 20.94 0.20 -4.19
C CYS A 10 20.85 1.41 -3.25
N ASN A 11 19.95 2.36 -3.52
CA ASN A 11 19.74 3.53 -2.66
C ASN A 11 19.27 3.13 -1.26
N ILE A 12 18.33 2.19 -1.15
CA ILE A 12 17.84 1.69 0.13
C ILE A 12 18.95 0.93 0.87
N ALA A 13 19.72 0.10 0.17
CA ALA A 13 20.84 -0.64 0.77
C ALA A 13 21.99 0.29 1.22
N GLY A 14 22.22 1.40 0.51
CA GLY A 14 23.27 2.37 0.83
C GLY A 14 22.96 3.24 2.06
N ASP A 15 21.69 3.52 2.33
CA ASP A 15 21.25 4.22 3.55
C ASP A 15 19.88 3.67 4.05
N PRO A 16 19.87 2.51 4.72
CA PRO A 16 18.63 1.91 5.21
C PRO A 16 17.96 2.74 6.30
N TYR A 17 18.73 3.54 7.04
CA TYR A 17 18.20 4.44 8.07
C TYR A 17 17.42 5.60 7.44
N GLY A 18 18.01 6.28 6.45
CA GLY A 18 17.35 7.34 5.69
C GLY A 18 16.09 6.82 4.99
N ALA A 19 16.15 5.63 4.38
CA ALA A 19 15.01 4.97 3.78
C ALA A 19 13.88 4.72 4.81
N ALA A 20 14.21 4.20 5.99
CA ALA A 20 13.22 3.97 7.06
C ALA A 20 12.60 5.27 7.59
N LYS A 21 13.40 6.34 7.74
CA LYS A 21 12.92 7.67 8.15
C LYS A 21 11.97 8.28 7.12
N PHE A 22 12.31 8.19 5.83
CA PHE A 22 11.46 8.67 4.74
C PHE A 22 10.16 7.87 4.64
N PHE A 23 10.23 6.55 4.82
CA PHE A 23 9.05 5.68 4.89
C PHE A 23 8.12 6.10 6.05
N HIS A 24 8.67 6.27 7.26
CA HIS A 24 7.88 6.72 8.42
C HIS A 24 7.24 8.10 8.20
N PHE A 25 8.01 9.05 7.65
CA PHE A 25 7.50 10.38 7.29
C PHE A 25 6.34 10.29 6.30
N THR A 26 6.49 9.47 5.25
CA THR A 26 5.45 9.29 4.22
C THR A 26 4.15 8.75 4.81
N ILE A 27 4.25 7.78 5.74
CA ILE A 27 3.07 7.23 6.43
C ILE A 27 2.36 8.32 7.23
N ASN A 28 3.11 9.09 8.04
CA ASN A 28 2.53 10.17 8.83
C ASN A 28 1.90 11.25 7.93
N ALA A 29 2.56 11.60 6.83
CA ALA A 29 2.02 12.53 5.85
C ALA A 29 0.70 12.02 5.27
N ILE A 30 0.58 10.74 4.91
CA ILE A 30 -0.67 10.13 4.42
C ILE A 30 -1.76 10.19 5.50
N LEU A 31 -1.44 9.77 6.73
CA LEU A 31 -2.39 9.77 7.84
C LEU A 31 -2.90 11.19 8.15
N GLU A 32 -2.02 12.17 8.20
CA GLU A 32 -2.39 13.55 8.55
C GLU A 32 -3.07 14.30 7.41
N THR A 33 -2.61 14.12 6.16
CA THR A 33 -3.09 14.94 5.03
C THR A 33 -4.29 14.31 4.33
N LEU A 34 -4.25 13.01 4.06
CA LEU A 34 -5.31 12.33 3.31
C LEU A 34 -6.40 11.81 4.24
N LEU A 35 -6.00 11.19 5.36
CA LEU A 35 -6.96 10.64 6.31
C LEU A 35 -7.39 11.62 7.40
N GLN A 36 -6.71 12.78 7.50
CA GLN A 36 -7.01 13.82 8.49
C GLN A 36 -6.95 13.30 9.94
N VAL A 37 -6.02 12.39 10.22
CA VAL A 37 -5.77 11.83 11.55
C VAL A 37 -4.47 12.37 12.12
N LYS A 38 -4.56 13.06 13.27
CA LYS A 38 -3.41 13.58 14.02
C LYS A 38 -3.33 12.93 15.40
N VAL A 39 -2.21 12.26 15.67
CA VAL A 39 -1.95 11.60 16.95
C VAL A 39 -0.92 12.39 17.72
N THR A 40 -1.25 12.75 18.95
CA THR A 40 -0.32 13.35 19.92
C THR A 40 -0.20 12.43 21.13
N LYS A 41 0.74 12.74 22.03
CA LYS A 41 0.93 11.98 23.28
C LYS A 41 -0.34 11.87 24.14
N TYR A 42 -1.25 12.84 24.03
CA TYR A 42 -2.41 12.96 24.93
C TYR A 42 -3.75 12.82 24.22
N GLN A 43 -3.78 12.97 22.90
CA GLN A 43 -5.03 13.04 22.15
C GLN A 43 -4.84 12.55 20.72
N VAL A 44 -5.87 11.86 20.23
CA VAL A 44 -6.07 11.57 18.80
C VAL A 44 -7.19 12.49 18.30
N LYS A 45 -6.91 13.23 17.22
CA LYS A 45 -7.89 14.07 16.52
C LYS A 45 -8.10 13.50 15.13
N ALA A 46 -9.35 13.33 14.73
CA ALA A 46 -9.74 12.82 13.43
C ALA A 46 -10.83 13.69 12.83
N GLU A 47 -10.56 14.26 11.66
CA GLU A 47 -11.53 15.00 10.85
C GLU A 47 -11.92 14.18 9.61
N PRO A 48 -12.96 14.57 8.86
CA PRO A 48 -13.30 13.91 7.60
C PRO A 48 -12.15 14.01 6.59
N GLY A 49 -11.53 12.88 6.26
CA GLY A 49 -10.53 12.74 5.21
C GLY A 49 -11.14 12.29 3.87
N ILE A 50 -10.29 11.87 2.94
CA ILE A 50 -10.71 11.46 1.59
C ILE A 50 -11.67 10.25 1.57
N PHE A 51 -11.63 9.41 2.60
CA PHE A 51 -12.51 8.26 2.77
C PHE A 51 -13.65 8.53 3.77
N GLY A 52 -13.73 9.72 4.35
CA GLY A 52 -14.59 10.04 5.48
C GLY A 52 -13.83 10.10 6.80
N LYS A 53 -14.57 10.18 7.92
CA LYS A 53 -13.98 10.32 9.25
C LYS A 53 -13.47 8.98 9.76
N VAL A 54 -12.18 8.88 10.05
CA VAL A 54 -11.57 7.66 10.61
C VAL A 54 -11.98 7.49 12.07
N ALA A 55 -12.49 6.30 12.41
CA ALA A 55 -12.79 5.89 13.79
C ALA A 55 -11.56 5.23 14.45
N ALA A 56 -10.85 4.39 13.70
CA ALA A 56 -9.64 3.72 14.15
C ALA A 56 -8.78 3.30 12.94
N TYR A 57 -7.49 3.06 13.16
CA TYR A 57 -6.62 2.39 12.19
C TYR A 57 -5.62 1.49 12.91
N PHE A 58 -5.17 0.45 12.20
CA PHE A 58 -4.13 -0.47 12.66
C PHE A 58 -3.18 -0.73 11.50
N GLY A 59 -1.88 -0.59 11.73
CA GLY A 59 -0.85 -0.76 10.70
C GLY A 59 0.28 -1.66 11.17
N THR A 60 0.74 -2.55 10.28
CA THR A 60 1.93 -3.39 10.52
C THR A 60 2.98 -3.11 9.46
N VAL A 61 4.18 -2.73 9.91
CA VAL A 61 5.34 -2.57 9.04
C VAL A 61 6.05 -3.91 8.95
N LYS A 62 6.35 -4.35 7.73
CA LYS A 62 7.07 -5.58 7.45
C LYS A 62 8.24 -5.28 6.52
N ALA A 63 9.37 -5.94 6.77
CA ALA A 63 10.45 -5.99 5.81
C ALA A 63 10.12 -7.03 4.72
N GLN A 64 10.39 -6.68 3.47
CA GLN A 64 10.28 -7.54 2.29
C GLN A 64 11.60 -7.43 1.50
N GLY A 65 12.01 -8.53 0.84
CA GLY A 65 13.10 -8.58 -0.15
C GLY A 65 14.26 -7.60 0.05
N CYS A 66 15.37 -8.05 0.64
CA CYS A 66 16.54 -7.22 0.93
C CYS A 66 16.28 -6.01 1.86
N GLY A 67 15.29 -6.10 2.75
CA GLY A 67 15.11 -5.13 3.85
C GLY A 67 14.23 -3.92 3.52
N THR A 68 13.59 -3.88 2.35
CA THR A 68 12.64 -2.82 2.00
C THR A 68 11.39 -2.89 2.90
N LEU A 69 10.90 -1.73 3.36
CA LEU A 69 9.73 -1.68 4.25
C LEU A 69 8.44 -1.52 3.44
N HIS A 70 7.42 -2.29 3.79
CA HIS A 70 6.06 -2.08 3.32
C HIS A 70 5.07 -2.10 4.49
N LEU A 71 3.93 -1.47 4.29
CA LEU A 71 2.89 -1.29 5.31
C LEU A 71 1.60 -1.95 4.86
N HIS A 72 1.06 -2.81 5.71
CA HIS A 72 -0.34 -3.22 5.63
C HIS A 72 -1.13 -2.45 6.68
N MET A 73 -2.19 -1.76 6.27
CA MET A 73 -3.04 -0.97 7.16
C MET A 73 -4.51 -1.33 6.99
N LEU A 74 -5.20 -1.44 8.12
CA LEU A 74 -6.65 -1.50 8.22
C LEU A 74 -7.15 -0.15 8.76
N ILE A 75 -8.18 0.40 8.12
CA ILE A 75 -8.78 1.68 8.49
C ILE A 75 -10.27 1.43 8.68
N TRP A 76 -10.79 1.81 9.85
CA TRP A 76 -12.21 1.78 10.17
C TRP A 76 -12.76 3.19 10.08
N LEU A 77 -13.84 3.36 9.32
CA LEU A 77 -14.52 4.64 9.16
C LEU A 77 -15.70 4.73 10.13
N LYS A 78 -15.95 5.93 10.64
CA LYS A 78 -17.14 6.22 11.42
C LYS A 78 -18.38 6.05 10.54
N ASP A 79 -19.48 5.60 11.15
CA ASP A 79 -20.78 5.44 10.50
C ASP A 79 -20.76 4.45 9.30
N THR A 80 -19.84 3.49 9.33
CA THR A 80 -19.80 2.39 8.35
C THR A 80 -20.96 1.43 8.60
N PRO A 81 -21.75 1.06 7.57
CA PRO A 81 -22.78 0.04 7.70
C PRO A 81 -22.21 -1.29 8.18
N THR A 82 -22.94 -1.97 9.04
CA THR A 82 -22.65 -3.35 9.43
C THR A 82 -22.71 -4.29 8.22
N PRO A 83 -22.11 -5.48 8.28
CA PRO A 83 -22.20 -6.45 7.19
C PRO A 83 -23.65 -6.78 6.77
N ALA A 84 -24.58 -6.88 7.74
CA ALA A 84 -25.99 -7.12 7.46
C ALA A 84 -26.64 -5.94 6.73
N GLU A 85 -26.42 -4.71 7.19
CA GLU A 85 -26.92 -3.50 6.51
C GLU A 85 -26.34 -3.35 5.11
N LEU A 86 -25.05 -3.67 4.93
CA LEU A 86 -24.40 -3.62 3.63
C LEU A 86 -25.01 -4.62 2.65
N LEU A 87 -25.34 -5.84 3.11
CA LEU A 87 -26.03 -6.84 2.31
C LEU A 87 -27.42 -6.35 1.87
N GLU A 88 -28.16 -5.69 2.76
CA GLU A 88 -29.44 -5.08 2.42
C GLU A 88 -29.28 -3.91 1.43
N LEU A 89 -28.30 -3.01 1.66
CA LEU A 89 -28.00 -1.91 0.74
C LEU A 89 -27.65 -2.40 -0.67
N LEU A 90 -26.91 -3.51 -0.78
CA LEU A 90 -26.55 -4.12 -2.06
C LEU A 90 -27.74 -4.69 -2.85
N LYS A 91 -28.91 -4.84 -2.23
CA LYS A 91 -30.14 -5.19 -2.96
C LYS A 91 -30.69 -4.01 -3.77
N SER A 92 -30.36 -2.76 -3.39
CA SER A 92 -30.80 -1.55 -4.07
C SER A 92 -29.97 -1.24 -5.32
N ASP A 93 -30.64 -1.00 -6.45
CA ASP A 93 -29.99 -0.57 -7.70
C ASP A 93 -29.21 0.74 -7.51
N LEU A 94 -29.80 1.70 -6.80
CA LEU A 94 -29.18 3.00 -6.53
C LEU A 94 -27.83 2.83 -5.82
N PHE A 95 -27.78 1.99 -4.78
CA PHE A 95 -26.55 1.77 -4.03
C PHE A 95 -25.52 0.99 -4.86
N ARG A 96 -25.96 -0.04 -5.60
CA ARG A 96 -25.08 -0.79 -6.51
C ARG A 96 -24.45 0.12 -7.56
N ASP A 97 -25.20 1.03 -8.16
CA ASP A 97 -24.70 1.93 -9.18
C ASP A 97 -23.74 2.98 -8.60
N LYS A 98 -24.00 3.45 -7.38
CA LYS A 98 -23.04 4.26 -6.61
C LYS A 98 -21.72 3.51 -6.41
N MET A 99 -21.76 2.24 -5.98
CA MET A 99 -20.57 1.42 -5.79
C MET A 99 -19.81 1.15 -7.10
N LYS A 100 -20.51 0.83 -8.20
CA LYS A 100 -19.90 0.68 -9.52
C LYS A 100 -19.18 1.96 -9.96
N THR A 101 -19.80 3.12 -9.75
CA THR A 101 -19.21 4.42 -10.08
C THR A 101 -17.95 4.68 -9.27
N PHE A 102 -18.00 4.42 -7.96
CA PHE A 102 -16.84 4.53 -7.08
C PHE A 102 -15.69 3.61 -7.52
N ILE A 103 -15.97 2.34 -7.79
CA ILE A 103 -14.97 1.36 -8.24
C ILE A 103 -14.35 1.80 -9.57
N LYS A 104 -15.16 2.19 -10.57
CA LYS A 104 -14.64 2.65 -11.88
C LYS A 104 -13.76 3.90 -11.77
N ALA A 105 -14.06 4.81 -10.85
CA ALA A 105 -13.27 6.02 -10.67
C ALA A 105 -11.92 5.77 -9.99
N ASN A 106 -11.84 4.79 -9.07
CA ASN A 106 -10.69 4.62 -8.18
C ASN A 106 -9.87 3.34 -8.43
N MET A 107 -10.49 2.29 -8.96
CA MET A 107 -9.84 1.02 -9.25
C MET A 107 -9.62 0.87 -10.76
N ARG A 108 -8.37 0.76 -11.16
CA ARG A 108 -7.98 0.43 -12.52
C ARG A 108 -7.37 -0.96 -12.52
N ALA A 109 -8.12 -1.93 -13.03
CA ALA A 109 -7.61 -3.28 -13.28
C ALA A 109 -7.03 -3.43 -14.71
N TYR A 110 -7.30 -2.45 -15.58
CA TYR A 110 -6.81 -2.45 -16.96
C TYR A 110 -5.47 -1.75 -17.05
N CYS A 111 -4.41 -2.54 -17.23
CA CYS A 111 -3.14 -2.09 -17.77
C CYS A 111 -3.05 -2.59 -19.23
N PRO A 112 -2.82 -1.70 -20.21
CA PRO A 112 -2.54 -2.12 -21.59
C PRO A 112 -1.45 -3.20 -21.61
N GLY A 113 -1.71 -4.33 -22.29
CA GLY A 113 -0.84 -5.52 -22.31
C GLY A 113 -1.34 -6.72 -21.49
N LEU A 114 -2.43 -6.59 -20.73
CA LEU A 114 -3.07 -7.71 -19.99
C LEU A 114 -4.38 -8.22 -20.64
N GLU A 115 -4.61 -7.95 -21.92
CA GLU A 115 -5.89 -8.24 -22.61
C GLU A 115 -6.12 -9.73 -22.90
N SER A 116 -5.06 -10.54 -22.89
CA SER A 116 -5.17 -11.98 -23.15
C SER A 116 -4.09 -12.75 -22.41
N ALA A 117 -4.34 -14.03 -22.12
CA ALA A 117 -3.35 -14.91 -21.51
C ALA A 117 -2.02 -14.96 -22.32
N LYS A 118 -2.09 -14.76 -23.64
CA LYS A 118 -0.91 -14.68 -24.52
C LYS A 118 -0.11 -13.39 -24.29
N LEU A 119 -0.79 -12.25 -24.17
CA LEU A 119 -0.14 -10.95 -23.89
C LEU A 119 0.42 -10.91 -22.46
N VAL A 120 -0.30 -11.47 -21.48
CA VAL A 120 0.19 -11.61 -20.11
C VAL A 120 1.45 -12.47 -20.03
N LYS A 121 1.50 -13.59 -20.77
CA LYS A 121 2.70 -14.44 -20.87
C LYS A 121 3.85 -13.76 -21.63
N ALA A 122 3.53 -12.81 -22.52
CA ALA A 122 4.52 -12.05 -23.28
C ALA A 122 5.07 -10.85 -22.48
N ILE A 123 4.37 -10.40 -21.43
CA ILE A 123 4.93 -9.43 -20.47
C ILE A 123 6.13 -10.11 -19.82
N ARG A 124 7.31 -9.52 -20.01
CA ARG A 124 8.53 -9.98 -19.36
C ARG A 124 8.31 -9.91 -17.85
N SER A 125 8.21 -11.08 -17.22
CA SER A 125 8.18 -11.17 -15.77
C SER A 125 9.48 -10.58 -15.23
N ASP A 126 9.41 -9.42 -14.57
CA ASP A 126 10.52 -8.84 -13.83
C ASP A 126 10.66 -9.50 -12.44
N GLN A 127 10.50 -10.83 -12.40
CA GLN A 127 10.79 -11.70 -11.24
C GLN A 127 12.29 -11.94 -11.03
N LEU A 128 13.13 -11.16 -11.70
CA LEU A 128 14.53 -11.02 -11.37
C LEU A 128 14.57 -10.12 -10.10
N TRP A 129 14.76 -10.53 -8.85
CA TRP A 129 15.14 -11.79 -8.22
C TRP A 129 14.72 -11.63 -6.75
N ALA A 130 13.86 -12.50 -6.23
CA ALA A 130 13.72 -12.71 -4.78
C ALA A 130 14.68 -13.84 -4.36
N LEU A 131 15.93 -13.82 -4.85
CA LEU A 131 16.92 -14.81 -4.43
C LEU A 131 17.41 -14.43 -3.02
N HIS A 132 16.71 -14.95 -2.02
CA HIS A 132 17.26 -15.19 -0.70
C HIS A 132 18.28 -16.33 -0.78
N VAL A 133 19.38 -16.14 -1.50
CA VAL A 133 20.55 -16.99 -1.32
C VAL A 133 21.43 -16.26 -0.31
N PRO A 134 21.63 -16.80 0.90
CA PRO A 134 22.64 -16.29 1.80
C PRO A 134 23.96 -16.18 1.02
N PRO A 135 24.73 -15.10 1.18
CA PRO A 135 26.07 -15.05 0.60
C PRO A 135 26.81 -16.33 0.99
N HIS A 136 27.51 -16.94 0.02
CA HIS A 136 28.29 -18.16 0.27
C HIS A 136 29.16 -17.91 1.51
N PRO A 137 29.16 -18.81 2.52
CA PRO A 137 29.87 -18.55 3.78
C PRO A 137 31.38 -18.32 3.58
N ASP A 138 31.92 -18.78 2.45
CA ASP A 138 33.31 -18.57 2.05
C ASP A 138 33.53 -17.33 1.14
N SER A 139 32.51 -16.49 0.93
CA SER A 139 32.64 -15.27 0.13
C SER A 139 33.42 -14.20 0.89
N LEU A 140 34.34 -13.51 0.21
CA LEU A 140 35.06 -12.35 0.75
C LEU A 140 34.15 -11.18 1.14
N THR A 141 32.88 -11.21 0.73
CA THR A 141 31.85 -10.22 1.08
C THR A 141 30.91 -10.67 2.21
N TYR A 142 31.20 -11.82 2.84
CA TYR A 142 30.50 -12.31 4.03
C TYR A 142 31.11 -11.61 5.26
N ALA A 143 30.57 -10.45 5.62
CA ALA A 143 30.96 -9.67 6.81
C ALA A 143 29.72 -9.34 7.65
#